data_AF-A0A3A1NKK0-F1
#
_entry.id   AF-A0A3A1NKK0-F1
#
_cell.length_a   1.000
_cell.length_b   1.000
_cell.length_c   1.000
_cell.angle_alpha   90.00
_cell.angle_beta   90.00
_cell.angle_gamma   90.00
#
_symmetry.space_group_name_H-M   'P 1'
#
loop_
_entity.id
_entity.type
_entity.pdbx_description
1 polymer ?
#
loop_
_entity_poly.entity_id
_entity_poly.type
_entity_poly.pdbx_seq_one_letter_code
_entity_poly.pdbx_strand_id
1 'polypeptide(L)'
;MEFLKRLGWYLVGLSIGLVFLVFFLKKKSGEEGIDFCYLPNCRVLKNMRSKTLTFGEALPEAYRDTTLILKFLTDGDVDFGKSDTKSEPCKTYVVSHEVDGKPLSLQIKNCKESIVVENIETLD
;
A
#
# COMPACT_ATOMS: atom_id res chain seq x y z
N MET A 1 -19.25 -46.52 -15.67
CA MET A 1 -19.87 -45.19 -15.47
C MET A 1 -19.10 -44.16 -16.28
N GLU A 2 -19.73 -43.61 -17.32
CA GLU A 2 -19.09 -42.69 -18.28
C GLU A 2 -18.67 -41.35 -17.65
N PHE A 3 -19.23 -40.99 -16.49
CA PHE A 3 -18.88 -39.79 -15.74
C PHE A 3 -17.43 -39.79 -15.23
N LEU A 4 -16.96 -40.89 -14.63
CA LEU A 4 -15.60 -40.97 -14.08
C LEU A 4 -14.53 -40.83 -15.15
N LYS A 5 -14.79 -41.39 -16.35
CA LYS A 5 -13.90 -41.22 -17.51
C LYS A 5 -13.83 -39.76 -17.95
N ARG A 6 -14.99 -39.09 -18.07
CA ARG A 6 -15.06 -37.66 -18.43
C ARG A 6 -14.38 -36.76 -17.40
N LEU A 7 -14.57 -37.04 -16.11
CA LEU A 7 -13.92 -36.32 -15.02
C LEU A 7 -12.40 -36.51 -15.05
N GLY A 8 -11.91 -37.73 -15.30
CA GLY A 8 -10.48 -38.00 -15.46
C GLY A 8 -9.84 -37.18 -16.59
N TRP A 9 -10.46 -37.17 -17.78
CA TRP A 9 -9.98 -36.35 -18.89
C TRP A 9 -9.99 -34.84 -18.59
N TYR A 10 -11.00 -34.35 -17.89
CA TYR A 10 -11.06 -32.96 -17.44
C TYR A 10 -9.93 -32.61 -16.46
N LEU A 11 -9.67 -33.47 -15.47
CA LEU A 11 -8.64 -33.26 -14.46
C LEU A 11 -7.23 -33.28 -15.05
N VAL A 12 -6.98 -34.08 -16.10
CA VAL A 12 -5.71 -34.06 -16.84
C VAL A 12 -5.49 -32.69 -17.49
N GLY A 13 -6.50 -32.18 -18.21
CA GLY A 13 -6.41 -30.84 -18.82
C GLY A 13 -6.26 -29.72 -17.79
N LEU A 14 -7.03 -29.78 -16.70
CA LEU A 14 -6.93 -28.82 -15.60
C LEU A 14 -5.54 -28.86 -14.95
N SER A 15 -4.97 -30.04 -14.73
CA SER A 15 -3.64 -30.20 -14.12
C SER A 15 -2.55 -29.56 -14.97
N ILE A 16 -2.59 -29.78 -16.29
CA ILE A 16 -1.69 -29.11 -17.24
C ILE A 16 -1.87 -27.60 -17.17
N GLY A 17 -3.11 -27.11 -17.17
CA GLY A 17 -3.43 -25.69 -17.02
C GLY A 17 -2.89 -25.08 -15.71
N LEU A 18 -3.00 -25.79 -14.60
CA LEU A 18 -2.48 -25.36 -13.29
C LEU A 18 -0.95 -25.27 -13.30
N VAL A 19 -0.25 -26.20 -13.96
CA VAL A 19 1.21 -26.12 -14.10
C VAL A 19 1.61 -24.84 -14.83
N PHE A 20 1.00 -24.55 -15.98
CA PHE A 20 1.24 -23.29 -16.71
C PHE A 20 0.92 -22.07 -15.86
N LEU A 21 -0.24 -22.05 -15.20
CA LEU A 21 -0.64 -20.96 -14.31
C LEU A 21 0.40 -20.70 -13.23
N VAL A 22 0.92 -21.74 -12.57
CA VAL A 22 1.96 -21.60 -11.54
C VAL A 22 3.24 -20.98 -12.12
N PHE A 23 3.66 -21.37 -13.32
CA PHE A 23 4.83 -20.75 -13.98
C PHE A 23 4.59 -19.27 -14.30
N PHE A 24 3.41 -18.90 -14.80
CA PHE A 24 3.05 -17.50 -15.04
C PHE A 24 3.01 -16.67 -13.75
N LEU A 25 2.40 -17.22 -12.70
CA LEU A 25 2.32 -16.56 -11.40
C LEU A 25 3.71 -16.39 -10.79
N LYS A 26 4.57 -17.43 -10.81
CA LYS A 26 5.95 -17.36 -10.32
C LYS A 26 6.79 -16.33 -11.06
N LYS A 27 6.65 -16.22 -12.38
CA LYS A 27 7.37 -15.20 -13.16
C LYS A 27 6.88 -13.78 -12.88
N LYS A 28 5.61 -13.62 -12.51
CA LYS A 28 5.03 -12.33 -12.12
C LYS A 28 5.31 -11.97 -10.66
N SER A 29 5.52 -12.98 -9.80
CA SER A 29 5.74 -12.85 -8.36
C SER A 29 7.20 -13.03 -7.91
N GLY A 30 8.14 -13.16 -8.85
CA GLY A 30 9.56 -13.40 -8.56
C GLY A 30 10.32 -12.11 -8.31
N GLU A 31 11.08 -12.08 -7.21
CA GLU A 31 11.95 -11.01 -6.67
C GLU A 31 11.28 -9.71 -6.21
N GLU A 32 10.21 -9.28 -6.84
CA GLU A 32 9.30 -8.28 -6.29
C GLU A 32 7.91 -8.91 -6.27
N GLY A 33 7.49 -9.39 -5.10
CA GLY A 33 6.19 -10.04 -4.92
C GLY A 33 5.09 -9.21 -5.59
N ILE A 34 4.10 -9.87 -6.21
CA ILE A 34 3.03 -9.14 -6.88
C ILE A 34 2.33 -8.27 -5.82
N ASP A 35 2.64 -6.97 -5.80
CA ASP A 35 2.06 -6.04 -4.84
C ASP A 35 0.64 -5.72 -5.29
N PHE A 36 -0.23 -6.68 -5.00
CA PHE A 36 -1.66 -6.61 -5.20
C PHE A 36 -2.27 -5.64 -4.17
N CYS A 37 -2.07 -4.34 -4.38
CA CYS A 37 -2.73 -3.28 -3.60
C CYS A 37 -4.23 -3.18 -3.92
N TYR A 38 -4.98 -4.26 -3.68
CA TYR A 38 -6.44 -4.27 -3.78
C TYR A 38 -7.08 -3.61 -2.57
N LEU A 39 -6.46 -3.74 -1.40
CA LEU A 39 -7.01 -3.18 -0.16
C LEU A 39 -6.80 -1.66 -0.09
N PRO A 40 -7.74 -0.93 0.54
CA PRO A 40 -7.69 0.53 0.64
C PRO A 40 -6.37 1.08 1.18
N ASN A 41 -5.81 0.48 2.24
CA ASN A 41 -4.55 0.91 2.85
C ASN A 41 -3.40 0.95 1.83
N CYS A 42 -3.07 -0.20 1.25
CA CYS A 42 -2.02 -0.35 0.23
C CYS A 42 -2.23 0.59 -0.97
N ARG A 43 -3.48 0.74 -1.43
CA ARG A 43 -3.79 1.62 -2.56
C ARG A 43 -3.49 3.09 -2.25
N VAL A 44 -3.85 3.57 -1.07
CA VAL A 44 -3.59 4.95 -0.65
C VAL A 44 -2.09 5.19 -0.50
N LEU A 45 -1.40 4.30 0.21
CA LEU A 45 0.04 4.41 0.43
C LEU A 45 0.83 4.36 -0.89
N LYS A 46 0.50 3.42 -1.78
CA LYS A 46 1.10 3.34 -3.13
C LYS A 46 0.82 4.59 -3.95
N ASN A 47 -0.37 5.17 -3.85
CA ASN A 47 -0.71 6.42 -4.53
C ASN A 47 0.11 7.61 -4.01
N MET A 48 0.41 7.66 -2.71
CA MET A 48 1.28 8.69 -2.13
C MET A 48 2.74 8.49 -2.56
N ARG A 49 3.25 7.25 -2.58
CA ARG A 49 4.62 6.93 -3.04
C ARG A 49 4.89 7.32 -4.49
N SER A 50 3.87 7.38 -5.33
CA SER A 50 4.01 7.76 -6.75
C SER A 50 4.03 9.27 -7.01
N LYS A 51 3.99 10.11 -5.98
CA LYS A 51 3.86 11.57 -6.08
C LYS A 51 5.06 12.30 -5.49
N THR A 52 5.21 13.57 -5.85
CA THR A 52 6.29 14.40 -5.32
C THR A 52 6.04 14.70 -3.84
N LEU A 53 7.01 14.35 -2.98
CA LEU A 53 6.98 14.65 -1.56
C LEU A 53 7.42 16.09 -1.30
N THR A 54 6.60 16.85 -0.57
CA THR A 54 6.95 18.16 -0.03
C THR A 54 6.63 18.22 1.47
N PHE A 55 7.29 19.13 2.17
CA PHE A 55 7.10 19.33 3.60
C PHE A 55 6.37 20.65 3.84
N GLY A 56 5.38 20.63 4.74
CA GLY A 56 4.73 21.85 5.21
C GLY A 56 5.70 22.74 5.98
N GLU A 57 5.50 24.06 5.92
CA GLU A 57 6.39 25.03 6.57
C GLU A 57 6.42 24.86 8.10
N ALA A 58 5.29 24.47 8.69
CA ALA A 58 5.14 24.23 10.13
C ALA A 58 5.78 22.92 10.62
N LEU A 59 6.20 22.02 9.72
CA LEU A 59 6.78 20.75 10.13
C LEU A 59 8.19 20.98 10.70
N PRO A 60 8.49 20.52 11.94
CA PRO A 60 9.81 20.62 12.52
C PRO A 60 10.88 19.98 11.64
N GLU A 61 12.07 20.58 11.59
CA GLU A 61 13.19 20.11 10.75
C GLU A 61 13.57 18.66 11.06
N ALA A 62 13.47 18.25 12.33
CA ALA A 62 13.72 16.88 12.77
C ALA A 62 12.83 15.82 12.09
N TYR A 63 11.65 16.22 11.58
CA TYR A 63 10.71 15.33 10.90
C TYR A 63 10.76 15.45 9.37
N ARG A 64 11.64 16.31 8.82
CA ARG A 64 11.84 16.47 7.37
C ARG A 64 12.81 15.43 6.82
N ASP A 65 12.59 14.17 7.18
CA ASP A 65 13.40 13.04 6.77
C ASP A 65 12.63 12.19 5.75
N THR A 66 13.10 12.16 4.51
CA THR A 66 12.46 11.40 3.43
C THR A 66 12.48 9.89 3.69
N THR A 67 13.48 9.38 4.43
CA THR A 67 13.56 7.96 4.78
C THR A 67 12.53 7.58 5.82
N LEU A 68 12.28 8.46 6.81
CA LEU A 68 11.20 8.33 7.78
C LEU A 68 9.85 8.28 7.08
N ILE A 69 9.57 9.26 6.21
CA ILE A 69 8.30 9.31 5.46
C ILE A 69 8.12 8.06 4.59
N LEU A 70 9.18 7.57 3.95
CA LEU A 70 9.11 6.36 3.14
C LEU A 70 8.70 5.13 3.96
N LYS A 71 9.12 5.01 5.22
CA LYS A 71 8.68 3.93 6.13
C LYS A 71 7.18 4.00 6.37
N PHE A 72 6.63 5.17 6.73
CA PHE A 72 5.18 5.36 6.85
C PHE A 72 4.44 5.01 5.56
N LEU A 73 4.97 5.43 4.41
CA LEU A 73 4.34 5.17 3.13
C LEU A 73 4.51 3.73 2.64
N THR A 74 5.34 2.89 3.28
CA THR A 74 5.55 1.50 2.89
C THR A 74 4.81 0.55 3.83
N ASP A 75 4.99 0.75 5.13
CA ASP A 75 4.57 -0.18 6.19
C ASP A 75 3.58 0.45 7.18
N GLY A 76 3.07 1.66 6.89
CA GLY A 76 2.08 2.33 7.72
C GLY A 76 0.66 1.78 7.58
N ASP A 77 -0.18 2.14 8.54
CA ASP A 77 -1.62 1.87 8.51
C ASP A 77 -2.42 3.18 8.49
N VAL A 78 -3.28 3.31 7.47
CA VAL A 78 -4.12 4.48 7.25
C VAL A 78 -5.35 4.39 8.13
N ASP A 79 -5.49 5.35 9.05
CA ASP A 79 -6.71 5.52 9.84
C ASP A 79 -7.76 6.27 9.00
N PHE A 80 -8.59 5.50 8.29
CA PHE A 80 -9.68 6.05 7.48
C PHE A 80 -10.77 6.76 8.31
N GLY A 81 -10.86 6.50 9.62
CA GLY A 81 -11.81 7.15 10.52
C GLY A 81 -11.39 8.58 10.88
N LYS A 82 -10.08 8.82 10.99
CA LYS A 82 -9.49 10.15 11.23
C LYS A 82 -9.13 10.90 9.95
N SER A 83 -9.19 10.24 8.79
CA SER A 83 -8.84 10.81 7.48
C SER A 83 -10.03 11.48 6.80
N ASP A 84 -9.80 12.62 6.14
CA ASP A 84 -10.74 13.22 5.21
C ASP A 84 -10.45 12.77 3.77
N THR A 85 -11.25 11.80 3.31
CA THR A 85 -11.11 11.20 1.98
C THR A 85 -11.95 11.88 0.89
N LYS A 86 -12.72 12.91 1.25
CA LYS A 86 -13.71 13.58 0.37
C LYS A 86 -13.33 15.01 0.02
N SER A 87 -12.45 15.64 0.81
CA SER A 87 -11.97 16.99 0.52
C SER A 87 -11.30 17.08 -0.86
N GLU A 88 -11.62 18.19 -1.55
CA GLU A 88 -11.07 18.58 -2.84
C GLU A 88 -10.45 19.98 -2.67
N PRO A 89 -9.28 20.29 -3.28
CA PRO A 89 -8.58 19.51 -4.30
C PRO A 89 -7.62 18.45 -3.74
N CYS A 90 -7.49 18.35 -2.42
CA CYS A 90 -6.60 17.40 -1.76
C CYS A 90 -7.30 16.73 -0.59
N LYS A 91 -7.00 15.45 -0.41
CA LYS A 91 -7.50 14.61 0.68
C LYS A 91 -6.49 14.62 1.82
N THR A 92 -6.95 14.53 3.06
CA THR A 92 -6.05 14.46 4.22
C THR A 92 -6.11 13.08 4.83
N TYR A 93 -4.97 12.44 4.98
CA TYR A 93 -4.84 11.11 5.52
C TYR A 93 -4.01 11.11 6.80
N VAL A 94 -4.41 10.28 7.76
CA VAL A 94 -3.67 9.99 8.97
C VAL A 94 -3.09 8.59 8.85
N VAL A 95 -1.76 8.47 8.91
CA VAL A 95 -1.03 7.22 8.77
C VAL A 95 -0.26 6.95 10.05
N SER A 96 -0.51 5.81 10.68
CA SER A 96 0.21 5.37 11.87
C SER A 96 1.31 4.38 11.50
N HIS A 97 2.46 4.46 12.17
CA HIS A 97 3.54 3.50 12.03
C HIS A 97 4.41 3.50 13.28
N GLU A 98 5.00 2.36 13.61
CA GLU A 98 5.94 2.24 14.72
C GLU A 98 7.37 2.50 14.23
N VAL A 99 8.02 3.52 14.78
CA VAL A 99 9.41 3.87 14.43
C VAL A 99 10.25 3.78 15.69
N ASP A 100 11.26 2.92 15.68
CA ASP A 100 12.19 2.71 16.80
C ASP A 100 11.48 2.41 18.13
N GLY A 101 10.40 1.61 18.09
CA GLY A 101 9.61 1.25 19.27
C GLY A 101 8.62 2.31 19.74
N LYS A 102 8.45 3.40 18.98
CA LYS A 102 7.51 4.48 19.29
C LYS A 102 6.40 4.53 18.24
N PRO A 103 5.13 4.40 18.62
CA PRO A 103 4.02 4.60 17.70
C PRO A 103 3.91 6.09 17.36
N LEU A 104 3.99 6.40 16.07
CA LEU A 104 3.88 7.74 15.54
C LEU A 104 2.67 7.82 14.60
N SER A 105 2.10 9.01 14.52
CA SER A 105 0.99 9.36 13.62
C SER A 105 1.41 10.49 12.70
N LEU A 106 1.30 10.26 11.41
CA LEU A 106 1.68 11.16 10.34
C LEU A 106 0.42 11.68 9.64
N GLN A 107 0.27 13.01 9.58
CA GLN A 107 -0.78 13.66 8.81
C GLN A 107 -0.22 14.12 7.46
N ILE A 108 -0.80 13.61 6.37
CA ILE A 108 -0.41 13.92 4.99
C ILE A 108 -1.60 14.45 4.21
N LYS A 109 -1.37 15.56 3.51
CA LYS A 109 -2.27 16.05 2.46
C LYS A 109 -1.88 15.45 1.12
N ASN A 110 -2.78 14.65 0.55
CA ASN A 110 -2.61 13.93 -0.70
C ASN A 110 -3.35 14.64 -1.85
N CYS A 111 -2.61 15.42 -2.65
CA CYS A 111 -3.11 16.15 -3.82
C CYS A 111 -2.89 15.33 -5.10
N LYS A 112 -3.28 15.86 -6.27
CA LYS A 112 -3.17 15.12 -7.54
C LYS A 112 -1.72 14.77 -7.92
N GLU A 113 -0.79 15.71 -7.77
CA GLU A 113 0.61 15.59 -8.24
C GLU A 113 1.64 15.54 -7.10
N SER A 114 1.27 16.02 -5.91
CA SER A 114 2.15 16.09 -4.75
C SER A 114 1.47 15.60 -3.48
N ILE A 115 2.30 15.23 -2.51
CA ILE A 115 1.91 15.00 -1.12
C ILE A 115 2.62 16.01 -0.23
N VAL A 116 1.91 16.55 0.76
CA VAL A 116 2.46 17.49 1.74
C VAL A 116 2.40 16.85 3.11
N VAL A 117 3.53 16.70 3.79
CA VAL A 117 3.55 16.29 5.19
C VAL A 117 3.25 17.50 6.06
N GLU A 118 2.14 17.45 6.80
CA GLU A 118 1.66 18.57 7.61
C GLU A 118 2.11 18.44 9.07
N ASN A 119 2.02 17.24 9.66
CA ASN A 119 2.32 17.02 11.08
C ASN A 119 2.77 15.58 11.37
N ILE A 120 3.61 15.40 12.38
CA ILE A 120 3.96 14.11 12.96
C ILE A 120 3.85 14.21 14.48
N GLU A 121 3.04 13.34 15.07
CA GLU A 121 2.76 13.28 16.51
C GLU A 121 3.08 11.90 17.07
N THR A 122 3.46 11.83 18.33
CA THR A 122 3.59 10.54 19.04
C THR A 122 2.23 10.11 19.55
N LEU A 123 1.86 8.85 19.33
CA LEU A 123 0.64 8.26 19.88
C LEU A 123 0.97 7.72 21.27
N ASP A 124 0.58 8.41 22.32
CA ASP A 124 0.69 7.90 23.70
C ASP A 124 -0.33 6.78 23.98
#